data_AF-A0A2E7ZUB0-F1
#
_entry.id   AF-A0A2E7ZUB0-F1
#
_cell.length_a   1.000
_cell.length_b   1.000
_cell.length_c   1.000
_cell.angle_alpha   90.00
_cell.angle_beta   90.00
_cell.angle_gamma   90.00
#
_symmetry.space_group_name_H-M   'P 1'
#
loop_
_entity.id
_entity.type
_entity.pdbx_description
1 polymer ?
#
loop_
_entity_poly.entity_id
_entity_poly.type
_entity_poly.pdbx_seq_one_letter_code
_entity_poly.pdbx_strand_id
1 'polypeptide(L)'
;MRIDVINGPNLNLLGTRETELYGSTSLDSIESHLGSLAERLGGVDVSIEMSFFQSNHEGALIDRIQEKTQAGVDAFILNPGGYTHTSVALRDAVIGSDAMFIELHLTNIYAREDFRQRSLIADVVDGHVTGLGPIGYELALRAAVAVQGRQ
;
A
#
# COMPACT_ATOMS: atom_id res chain seq x y z
N MET A 1 -6.08 -15.44 4.93
CA MET A 1 -5.23 -14.24 5.07
C MET A 1 -6.02 -13.02 4.61
N ARG A 2 -5.99 -11.93 5.37
CA ARG A 2 -6.68 -10.66 5.10
C ARG A 2 -5.67 -9.57 4.78
N ILE A 3 -5.80 -8.96 3.62
CA ILE A 3 -4.89 -7.90 3.15
C ILE A 3 -5.70 -6.66 2.80
N ASP A 4 -5.38 -5.52 3.41
CA ASP A 4 -5.98 -4.23 3.04
C ASP A 4 -4.97 -3.39 2.23
N VAL A 5 -5.40 -2.93 1.06
CA VAL A 5 -4.62 -2.03 0.20
C VAL A 5 -5.10 -0.61 0.43
N ILE A 6 -4.23 0.24 0.96
CA ILE A 6 -4.56 1.63 1.31
C ILE A 6 -3.78 2.59 0.41
N ASN A 7 -4.51 3.50 -0.21
CA ASN A 7 -3.98 4.50 -1.13
C ASN A 7 -4.26 5.91 -0.59
N GLY A 8 -3.19 6.66 -0.37
CA GLY A 8 -3.23 8.03 0.10
C GLY A 8 -3.65 9.03 -0.98
N PRO A 9 -3.36 10.33 -0.75
CA PRO A 9 -3.92 11.42 -1.53
C PRO A 9 -3.45 11.40 -2.99
N ASN A 10 -4.36 11.83 -3.86
CA ASN A 10 -4.22 11.98 -5.31
C ASN A 10 -4.08 10.69 -6.12
N LEU A 11 -4.00 9.51 -5.49
CA LEU A 11 -3.94 8.23 -6.22
C LEU A 11 -5.24 7.89 -6.95
N ASN A 12 -6.36 8.49 -6.54
CA ASN A 12 -7.62 8.43 -7.30
C ASN A 12 -7.53 9.08 -8.70
N LEU A 13 -6.46 9.84 -8.98
CA LEU A 13 -6.23 10.48 -10.28
C LEU A 13 -5.39 9.62 -11.23
N LEU A 14 -4.96 8.43 -10.82
CA LEU A 14 -4.21 7.50 -11.68
C LEU A 14 -4.97 7.19 -12.97
N GLY A 15 -4.24 7.13 -14.08
CA GLY A 15 -4.80 6.96 -15.43
C GLY A 15 -5.43 8.21 -16.05
N THR A 16 -5.59 9.31 -15.29
CA THR A 16 -6.18 10.57 -15.81
C THR A 16 -5.21 11.76 -15.81
N ARG A 17 -4.14 11.72 -15.02
CA ARG A 17 -3.17 12.81 -14.87
C ARG A 17 -1.73 12.30 -15.04
N GLU A 18 -0.88 13.11 -15.67
CA GLU A 18 0.57 12.86 -15.79
C GLU A 18 0.90 11.44 -16.26
N THR A 19 0.20 10.97 -17.30
CA THR A 19 0.29 9.60 -17.84
C THR A 19 1.70 9.20 -18.26
N GLU A 20 2.57 10.15 -18.61
CA GLU A 20 3.98 9.89 -18.89
C GLU A 20 4.78 9.46 -17.64
N LEU A 21 4.37 9.89 -16.43
CA LEU A 21 5.02 9.54 -15.17
C LEU A 21 4.36 8.35 -14.46
N TYR A 22 3.03 8.23 -14.53
CA TYR A 22 2.26 7.22 -13.78
C TYR A 22 1.68 6.09 -14.64
N GLY A 23 1.79 6.19 -15.97
CA GLY A 23 1.14 5.29 -16.91
C GLY A 23 -0.35 5.56 -17.09
N SER A 24 -1.01 4.73 -17.89
CA SER A 24 -2.46 4.79 -18.15
C SER A 24 -3.29 3.89 -17.23
N THR A 25 -2.65 3.22 -16.26
CA THR A 25 -3.33 2.29 -15.36
C THR A 25 -4.09 3.06 -14.29
N SER A 26 -5.40 2.81 -14.18
CA SER A 26 -6.25 3.36 -13.11
C SER A 26 -6.12 2.56 -11.82
N LEU A 27 -6.58 3.14 -10.70
CA LEU A 27 -6.62 2.41 -9.44
C LEU A 27 -7.53 1.17 -9.54
N ASP A 28 -8.73 1.29 -10.11
CA ASP A 28 -9.64 0.16 -10.35
C ASP A 28 -9.00 -1.01 -11.12
N SER A 29 -8.13 -0.69 -12.09
CA SER A 29 -7.39 -1.70 -12.84
C SER A 29 -6.35 -2.41 -11.98
N ILE A 30 -5.70 -1.69 -11.06
CA ILE A 30 -4.77 -2.28 -10.07
C ILE A 30 -5.55 -3.19 -9.12
N GLU A 31 -6.69 -2.72 -8.59
CA GLU A 31 -7.53 -3.50 -7.66
C GLU A 31 -8.01 -4.80 -8.30
N SER A 32 -8.51 -4.73 -9.53
CA SER A 32 -8.96 -5.91 -10.30
C SER A 32 -7.82 -6.90 -10.53
N HIS A 33 -6.63 -6.41 -10.92
CA HIS A 33 -5.44 -7.24 -11.13
C HIS A 33 -5.00 -7.94 -9.85
N LEU A 34 -4.96 -7.21 -8.73
CA LEU A 34 -4.59 -7.74 -7.43
C LEU A 34 -5.59 -8.78 -6.93
N GLY A 35 -6.89 -8.56 -7.10
CA GLY A 35 -7.92 -9.55 -6.77
C GLY A 35 -7.70 -10.87 -7.52
N SER A 36 -7.52 -10.80 -8.85
CA SER A 36 -7.20 -11.99 -9.64
C SER A 36 -5.86 -12.63 -9.27
N LEU A 37 -4.87 -11.85 -8.84
CA LEU A 37 -3.59 -12.39 -8.39
C LEU A 37 -3.71 -13.08 -7.03
N ALA A 38 -4.48 -12.52 -6.10
CA ALA A 38 -4.74 -13.11 -4.79
C ALA A 38 -5.44 -14.48 -4.93
N GLU A 39 -6.43 -14.61 -5.81
CA GLU A 39 -7.06 -15.90 -6.12
C GLU A 39 -6.05 -16.94 -6.61
N ARG A 40 -5.12 -16.53 -7.49
CA ARG A 40 -4.06 -17.43 -7.99
C ARG A 40 -3.03 -17.81 -6.92
N LEU A 41 -2.71 -16.88 -6.01
CA LEU A 41 -1.71 -17.09 -4.96
C LEU A 41 -2.25 -17.94 -3.80
N GLY A 42 -3.54 -17.82 -3.48
CA GLY A 42 -4.18 -18.59 -2.41
C GLY A 42 -4.30 -20.09 -2.73
N GLY A 43 -4.43 -20.45 -4.00
CA GLY A 43 -4.60 -21.85 -4.41
C GLY A 43 -5.90 -22.46 -3.86
N VAL A 44 -5.90 -23.77 -3.61
CA VAL A 44 -7.11 -24.50 -3.16
C VAL A 44 -7.29 -24.45 -1.63
N ASP A 45 -6.20 -24.25 -0.88
CA ASP A 45 -6.18 -24.46 0.58
C ASP A 45 -6.03 -23.16 1.40
N VAL A 46 -5.70 -22.04 0.77
CA VAL A 46 -5.51 -20.74 1.46
C VAL A 46 -6.37 -19.67 0.79
N SER A 47 -7.32 -19.09 1.52
CA SER A 47 -8.05 -17.92 1.02
C SER A 47 -7.26 -16.63 1.31
N ILE A 48 -7.13 -15.78 0.30
CA ILE A 48 -6.62 -14.41 0.44
C ILE A 48 -7.79 -13.46 0.22
N GLU A 49 -8.26 -12.85 1.30
CA GLU A 49 -9.31 -11.83 1.29
C GLU A 49 -8.65 -10.46 1.11
N MET A 50 -9.05 -9.75 0.06
CA MET A 50 -8.56 -8.40 -0.22
C MET A 50 -9.63 -7.35 0.02
N SER A 51 -9.23 -6.23 0.62
CA SER A 51 -10.03 -5.02 0.60
C SER A 51 -9.20 -3.81 0.18
N PHE A 52 -9.85 -2.83 -0.43
CA PHE A 52 -9.21 -1.67 -1.03
C PHE A 52 -9.81 -0.40 -0.44
N PHE A 53 -8.96 0.60 -0.20
CA PHE A 53 -9.37 1.89 0.31
C PHE A 53 -8.49 2.99 -0.26
N GLN A 54 -9.11 4.11 -0.63
CA GLN A 54 -8.40 5.32 -1.05
C GLN A 54 -9.00 6.52 -0.33
N SER A 55 -8.14 7.42 0.14
CA SER A 55 -8.61 8.72 0.64
C SER A 55 -7.58 9.83 0.47
N ASN A 56 -8.11 11.04 0.24
CA ASN A 56 -7.33 12.27 0.27
C ASN A 56 -7.20 12.87 1.68
N HIS A 57 -7.85 12.27 2.68
CA HIS A 57 -7.89 12.77 4.04
C HIS A 57 -7.05 11.88 4.96
N GLU A 58 -6.03 12.46 5.59
CA GLU A 58 -5.14 11.79 6.54
C GLU A 58 -5.91 11.01 7.63
N GLY A 59 -6.88 11.66 8.28
CA GLY A 59 -7.68 11.02 9.33
C GLY A 59 -8.43 9.77 8.84
N ALA A 60 -8.95 9.78 7.62
CA ALA A 60 -9.65 8.62 7.07
C ALA A 60 -8.71 7.43 6.81
N LEU A 61 -7.45 7.68 6.45
CA LEU A 61 -6.44 6.62 6.31
C LEU A 61 -6.08 6.03 7.68
N ILE A 62 -5.95 6.87 8.71
CA ILE A 62 -5.70 6.46 10.09
C ILE A 62 -6.87 5.62 10.61
N ASP A 63 -8.11 6.11 10.45
CA ASP A 63 -9.32 5.41 10.87
C ASP A 63 -9.41 4.04 10.20
N ARG A 64 -9.07 3.95 8.90
CA ARG A 64 -9.04 2.69 8.16
C ARG A 64 -8.02 1.69 8.73
N ILE A 65 -6.81 2.15 9.03
CA ILE A 65 -5.77 1.29 9.65
C ILE A 65 -6.27 0.75 10.99
N GLN A 66 -6.84 1.61 11.83
CA GLN A 66 -7.35 1.21 13.14
C GLN A 66 -8.53 0.22 13.03
N GLU A 67 -9.50 0.52 12.16
CA GLU A 67 -10.65 -0.35 11.87
C GLU A 67 -10.19 -1.75 11.43
N LYS A 68 -9.25 -1.81 10.48
CA LYS A 68 -8.78 -3.09 9.92
C LYS A 68 -7.90 -3.87 10.87
N THR A 69 -7.08 -3.19 11.66
CA THR A 69 -6.32 -3.80 12.74
C THR A 69 -7.27 -4.48 13.73
N GLN A 70 -8.30 -3.78 14.20
CA GLN A 70 -9.32 -4.36 15.10
C GLN A 70 -10.09 -5.52 14.48
N ALA A 71 -10.28 -5.51 13.16
CA ALA A 71 -10.93 -6.59 12.41
C ALA A 71 -10.00 -7.79 12.09
N GLY A 72 -8.76 -7.78 12.57
CA GLY A 72 -7.79 -8.87 12.40
C GLY A 72 -7.26 -8.96 10.96
N VAL A 73 -6.88 -7.83 10.37
CA VAL A 73 -6.12 -7.82 9.12
C VAL A 73 -4.71 -8.38 9.35
N ASP A 74 -4.21 -9.20 8.42
CA ASP A 74 -2.87 -9.80 8.55
C ASP A 74 -1.78 -8.89 7.96
N ALA A 75 -2.10 -8.14 6.90
CA ALA A 75 -1.14 -7.27 6.23
C ALA A 75 -1.79 -6.05 5.56
N PHE A 76 -1.02 -4.97 5.45
CA PHE A 76 -1.33 -3.77 4.70
C PHE A 76 -0.35 -3.57 3.56
N ILE A 77 -0.91 -3.22 2.40
CA ILE A 77 -0.16 -2.70 1.26
C ILE A 77 -0.47 -1.21 1.20
N LEU A 78 0.47 -0.38 1.63
CA LEU A 78 0.24 1.04 1.86
C LEU A 78 1.00 1.88 0.84
N ASN A 79 0.29 2.66 0.03
CA ASN A 79 0.86 3.76 -0.73
C ASN A 79 0.43 5.09 -0.08
N PRO A 80 1.25 5.73 0.79
CA PRO A 80 0.83 6.92 1.50
C PRO A 80 0.68 8.16 0.61
N GLY A 81 1.05 8.10 -0.67
CA GLY A 81 1.13 9.26 -1.54
C GLY A 81 2.01 10.36 -0.91
N GLY A 82 1.52 11.61 -0.94
CA GLY A 82 2.25 12.73 -0.33
C GLY A 82 2.46 12.61 1.18
N TYR A 83 1.63 11.85 1.89
CA TYR A 83 1.70 11.76 3.35
C TYR A 83 2.90 10.98 3.87
N THR A 84 3.57 10.19 3.03
CA THR A 84 4.83 9.54 3.41
C THR A 84 5.87 10.58 3.88
N HIS A 85 5.85 11.79 3.33
CA HIS A 85 6.85 12.83 3.62
C HIS A 85 6.45 13.77 4.77
N THR A 86 5.20 13.72 5.24
CA THR A 86 4.65 14.75 6.13
C THR A 86 3.92 14.21 7.35
N SER A 87 3.35 13.01 7.26
CA SER A 87 2.40 12.53 8.26
C SER A 87 3.06 11.71 9.35
N VAL A 88 3.34 12.36 10.48
CA VAL A 88 3.68 11.66 11.73
C VAL A 88 2.47 10.90 12.28
N ALA A 89 1.24 11.43 12.09
CA ALA A 89 0.03 10.79 12.57
C ALA A 89 -0.25 9.45 11.88
N LEU A 90 -0.04 9.36 10.56
CA LEU A 90 -0.17 8.09 9.82
C LEU A 90 0.93 7.11 10.22
N ARG A 91 2.17 7.58 10.44
CA ARG A 91 3.26 6.76 10.98
C ARG A 91 2.89 6.14 12.33
N ASP A 92 2.32 6.92 13.24
CA ASP A 92 1.94 6.42 14.56
C ASP A 92 0.78 5.42 14.48
N ALA A 93 -0.13 5.56 13.50
CA ALA A 93 -1.16 4.56 13.22
C ALA A 93 -0.57 3.23 12.71
N VAL A 94 0.50 3.29 11.89
CA VAL A 94 1.25 2.10 11.45
C VAL A 94 1.91 1.40 12.65
N ILE A 95 2.61 2.15 13.51
CA ILE A 95 3.25 1.59 14.73
C ILE A 95 2.22 0.94 15.67
N GLY A 96 1.03 1.54 15.78
CA GLY A 96 -0.04 1.04 16.65
C GLY A 96 -0.72 -0.22 16.15
N SER A 97 -0.43 -0.65 14.92
CA SER A 97 -0.95 -1.87 14.33
C SER A 97 0.01 -3.04 14.54
N ASP A 98 -0.52 -4.22 14.83
CA ASP A 98 0.23 -5.48 14.94
C ASP A 98 0.31 -6.25 13.61
N ALA A 99 -0.25 -5.68 12.53
CA ALA A 99 -0.21 -6.25 11.19
C ALA A 99 1.10 -5.94 10.46
N MET A 100 1.43 -6.73 9.45
CA MET A 100 2.55 -6.47 8.54
C MET A 100 2.24 -5.26 7.64
N PHE A 101 3.22 -4.40 7.36
CA PHE A 101 3.09 -3.30 6.40
C PHE A 101 4.15 -3.38 5.30
N ILE A 102 3.70 -3.21 4.05
CA ILE A 102 4.59 -2.96 2.92
C ILE A 102 4.26 -1.57 2.37
N GLU A 103 5.18 -0.63 2.55
CA GLU A 103 5.10 0.68 1.92
C GLU A 103 5.43 0.55 0.42
N LEU A 104 4.65 1.20 -0.43
CA LEU A 104 4.93 1.24 -1.85
C LEU A 104 4.77 2.65 -2.46
N HIS A 105 5.57 2.91 -3.49
CA HIS A 105 5.50 4.12 -4.31
C HIS A 105 5.61 3.76 -5.79
N LEU A 106 4.67 4.25 -6.59
CA LEU A 106 4.69 4.06 -8.04
C LEU A 106 5.96 4.63 -8.68
N THR A 107 6.36 5.83 -8.27
CA THR A 107 7.56 6.51 -8.78
C THR A 107 8.73 6.33 -7.82
N ASN A 108 9.97 6.46 -8.32
CA ASN A 108 11.16 6.39 -7.50
C ASN A 108 11.29 7.68 -6.68
N ILE A 109 10.93 7.63 -5.39
CA ILE A 109 10.95 8.82 -4.52
C ILE A 109 12.37 9.35 -4.27
N TYR A 110 13.40 8.51 -4.42
CA TYR A 110 14.80 8.88 -4.24
C TYR A 110 15.40 9.60 -5.45
N ALA A 111 14.78 9.49 -6.62
CA ALA A 111 15.17 10.22 -7.84
C ALA A 111 14.43 11.56 -8.00
N ARG A 112 13.68 11.96 -6.97
CA ARG A 112 12.82 13.14 -6.96
C ARG A 112 13.37 14.23 -6.06
N GLU A 113 12.60 15.31 -5.90
CA GLU A 113 12.94 16.47 -5.09
C GLU A 113 13.36 16.07 -3.65
N ASP A 114 14.28 16.79 -3.03
CA ASP A 114 14.87 16.42 -1.72
C ASP A 114 13.83 16.13 -0.63
N PHE A 115 12.73 16.89 -0.60
CA PHE A 115 11.64 16.68 0.37
C PHE A 115 10.89 15.35 0.16
N ARG A 116 11.04 14.70 -0.99
CA ARG A 116 10.47 13.38 -1.30
C ARG A 116 11.40 12.22 -1.02
N GLN A 117 12.70 12.48 -0.84
CA GLN A 117 13.67 11.42 -0.64
C GLN A 117 13.61 10.81 0.77
N ARG A 118 12.81 11.42 1.68
CA ARG A 118 12.57 10.91 3.03
C ARG A 118 11.12 10.46 3.20
N SER A 119 10.94 9.19 3.54
CA SER A 119 9.69 8.66 4.11
C SER A 119 9.77 8.72 5.63
N LEU A 120 8.71 9.19 6.29
CA LEU A 120 8.53 9.13 7.74
C LEU A 120 8.01 7.77 8.20
N ILE A 121 7.63 6.89 7.27
CA ILE A 121 6.99 5.60 7.53
C ILE A 121 7.95 4.44 7.24
N ALA A 122 8.96 4.64 6.38
CA ALA A 122 9.86 3.59 5.91
C ALA A 122 10.65 2.87 7.02
N ASP A 123 10.88 3.51 8.17
CA ASP A 123 11.56 2.91 9.32
C ASP A 123 10.67 2.00 10.18
N VAL A 124 9.35 2.03 9.97
CA VAL A 124 8.36 1.30 10.79
C VAL A 124 7.53 0.30 9.99
N VAL A 125 7.92 -0.01 8.76
CA VAL A 125 7.27 -1.01 7.88
C VAL A 125 8.20 -2.18 7.61
N ASP A 126 7.64 -3.34 7.30
CA ASP A 126 8.37 -4.57 7.03
C ASP A 126 9.07 -4.57 5.66
N GLY A 127 8.57 -3.77 4.72
CA GLY A 127 9.13 -3.68 3.38
C GLY A 127 8.80 -2.36 2.69
N HIS A 128 9.65 -1.97 1.74
CA HIS A 128 9.49 -0.76 0.95
C HIS A 128 9.75 -1.05 -0.53
N VAL A 129 8.79 -0.73 -1.41
CA VAL A 129 8.88 -0.90 -2.87
C VAL A 129 8.72 0.46 -3.54
N THR A 130 9.69 0.92 -4.34
CA THR A 130 9.60 2.23 -5.00
C THR A 130 10.05 2.20 -6.44
N GLY A 131 9.38 2.99 -7.30
CA GLY A 131 9.83 3.27 -8.66
C GLY A 131 9.58 2.20 -9.71
N LEU A 132 8.78 1.19 -9.38
CA LEU A 132 8.45 0.10 -10.30
C LEU A 132 7.08 0.29 -10.97
N GLY A 133 6.41 1.42 -10.75
CA GLY A 133 5.07 1.66 -11.27
C GLY A 133 4.04 0.66 -10.73
N PRO A 134 2.97 0.38 -11.48
CA PRO A 134 1.87 -0.48 -11.01
C PRO A 134 2.28 -1.89 -10.61
N ILE A 135 3.36 -2.45 -11.17
CA ILE A 135 3.85 -3.79 -10.78
C ILE A 135 4.32 -3.83 -9.31
N GLY A 136 4.65 -2.68 -8.72
CA GLY A 136 5.01 -2.58 -7.31
C GLY A 136 3.91 -3.09 -6.37
N TYR A 137 2.63 -2.92 -6.74
CA TYR A 137 1.51 -3.49 -5.99
C TYR A 137 1.51 -5.02 -6.02
N GLU A 138 1.79 -5.62 -7.18
CA GLU A 138 1.90 -7.08 -7.30
C GLU A 138 3.09 -7.60 -6.49
N LEU A 139 4.23 -6.92 -6.54
CA LEU A 139 5.40 -7.29 -5.76
C LEU A 139 5.13 -7.21 -4.25
N ALA A 140 4.43 -6.16 -3.80
CA ALA A 140 3.98 -6.03 -2.42
C ALA A 140 3.04 -7.17 -2.01
N LEU A 141 2.04 -7.52 -2.83
CA LEU A 141 1.14 -8.63 -2.55
C LEU A 141 1.89 -9.96 -2.42
N ARG A 142 2.79 -10.26 -3.36
CA ARG A 142 3.61 -11.48 -3.31
C ARG A 142 4.49 -11.52 -2.08
N ALA A 143 5.10 -10.39 -1.71
CA ALA A 143 5.92 -10.29 -0.51
C ALA A 143 5.09 -10.52 0.77
N ALA A 144 3.91 -9.90 0.89
CA ALA A 144 3.01 -10.09 2.03
C ALA A 144 2.64 -11.57 2.21
N VAL A 145 2.27 -12.25 1.12
CA VAL A 145 1.93 -13.68 1.14
C VAL A 145 3.13 -14.56 1.47
N ALA A 146 4.32 -14.25 0.95
CA ALA A 146 5.50 -15.08 1.11
C ALA A 146 6.19 -14.93 2.48
N VAL A 147 6.05 -13.78 3.13
CA VAL A 147 6.78 -13.45 4.38
C VAL A 147 5.96 -13.78 5.63
N GLN A 148 4.70 -14.21 5.50
CA GLN A 148 3.91 -14.68 6.63
C GLN A 148 4.68 -15.70 7.49
N GLY A 149 4.84 -15.38 8.77
CA GLY A 149 5.44 -16.26 9.78
C GLY A 149 6.92 -16.00 10.13
N ARG A 150 7.55 -14.93 9.64
CA ARG A 150 8.87 -14.51 10.16
C ARG A 150 8.71 -13.48 11.28
N GLN A 151 8.84 -13.95 12.52
CA GLN A 151 9.23 -13.13 13.68
C GLN A 151 10.74 -12.91 13.67
#